data_AF-A0ABD1C5B6-F1
#
_entry.id   AF-A0ABD1C5B6-F1
#
_cell.length_a   1.000
_cell.length_b   1.000
_cell.length_c   1.000
_cell.angle_alpha   90.00
_cell.angle_beta   90.00
_cell.angle_gamma   90.00
#
_symmetry.space_group_name_H-M   'P 1'
#
loop_
_entity.id
_entity.type
_entity.pdbx_description
1 polymer ?
#
loop_
_entity_poly.entity_id
_entity_poly.type
_entity_poly.pdbx_seq_one_letter_code
_entity_poly.pdbx_strand_id
1 'polypeptide(L)'
;MEPVSAGHWSLPHPRSPQALQLHTLLCSVPAPSPSSGQDLWKQPSGSYTNKFSTSGTWAQIRTIPPKVPWCKIVFRESVPKYLFIQWMAFKDRLPTRDRLISWGFNFLAEIS
;
A
#
# COMPACT_ATOMS: atom_id res chain seq x y z
N MET A 1 6.92 20.16 -7.84
CA MET A 1 7.04 19.55 -9.18
C MET A 1 5.63 19.29 -9.65
N GLU A 2 5.18 20.01 -10.67
CA GLU A 2 3.82 19.86 -11.19
C GLU A 2 3.76 18.64 -12.12
N PRO A 3 2.67 17.86 -12.10
CA PRO A 3 2.54 16.63 -12.88
C PRO A 3 2.41 16.88 -14.39
N VAL A 4 2.11 18.12 -14.80
CA VAL A 4 2.01 18.55 -16.20
C VAL A 4 2.85 19.83 -16.36
N SER A 5 3.70 19.87 -17.38
CA SER A 5 4.48 21.05 -17.74
C SER A 5 4.35 21.30 -19.24
N ALA A 6 4.02 22.54 -19.63
CA ALA A 6 3.89 22.97 -21.03
C ALA A 6 2.99 22.06 -21.91
N GLY A 7 1.92 21.48 -21.35
CA GLY A 7 1.02 20.59 -22.07
C GLY A 7 1.51 19.15 -22.23
N HIS A 8 2.56 18.75 -21.51
CA HIS A 8 3.10 17.39 -21.50
C HIS A 8 3.16 16.81 -20.08
N TRP A 9 3.08 15.48 -19.98
CA TRP A 9 3.24 14.76 -18.72
C TRP A 9 4.67 14.93 -18.18
N SER A 10 4.81 15.48 -16.99
CA SER A 10 6.10 15.61 -16.29
C SER A 10 6.21 14.50 -15.23
N LEU A 11 6.67 13.33 -15.67
CA LEU A 11 6.79 12.15 -14.83
C LEU A 11 8.26 11.81 -14.53
N PRO A 12 8.58 11.29 -13.33
CA PRO A 12 9.95 10.88 -13.00
C PRO A 12 10.40 9.68 -13.83
N HIS A 13 11.71 9.49 -13.98
CA HIS A 13 12.25 8.36 -14.74
C HIS A 13 11.73 7.02 -14.20
N PRO A 14 11.19 6.13 -15.06
CA PRO A 14 10.61 4.86 -14.61
C PRO A 14 11.69 3.97 -14.00
N ARG A 15 11.42 3.46 -12.78
CA ARG A 15 12.35 2.60 -12.03
C ARG A 15 12.00 1.11 -12.06
N SER A 16 11.01 0.74 -12.88
CA SER A 16 10.59 -0.64 -13.08
C SER A 16 10.00 -0.84 -14.49
N PRO A 17 9.95 -2.08 -15.01
CA PRO A 17 9.30 -2.38 -16.28
C PRO A 17 7.82 -1.98 -16.31
N GLN A 18 7.12 -2.13 -15.18
CA GLN A 18 5.71 -1.73 -15.06
C GLN A 18 5.55 -0.20 -15.13
N ALA A 19 6.46 0.55 -14.52
CA ALA A 19 6.47 2.01 -14.61
C ALA A 19 6.74 2.48 -16.04
N LEU A 20 7.61 1.78 -16.78
CA LEU A 20 7.88 2.07 -18.18
C LEU A 20 6.63 1.82 -19.05
N GLN A 21 5.93 0.71 -18.84
CA GLN A 21 4.65 0.42 -19.53
C GLN A 21 3.61 1.52 -19.25
N LEU A 22 3.48 1.94 -17.99
CA LEU A 22 2.60 3.03 -17.59
C LEU A 22 2.98 4.34 -18.28
N HIS A 23 4.27 4.67 -18.36
CA HIS A 23 4.76 5.85 -19.10
C HIS A 23 4.37 5.80 -20.57
N THR A 24 4.61 4.69 -21.26
CA THR A 24 4.26 4.53 -22.67
C THR A 24 2.77 4.74 -22.91
N LEU A 25 1.93 4.20 -22.01
CA LEU A 25 0.48 4.39 -22.06
C LEU A 25 0.06 5.83 -21.75
N LEU A 26 0.66 6.49 -20.76
CA LEU A 26 0.31 7.87 -20.43
C LEU A 26 0.73 8.85 -21.54
N CYS A 27 1.85 8.60 -22.20
CA CYS A 27 2.30 9.40 -23.33
C CYS A 27 1.43 9.28 -24.59
N SER A 28 0.54 8.27 -24.68
CA SER A 28 -0.44 8.17 -25.78
C SER A 28 -1.74 8.95 -25.51
N VAL A 29 -1.92 9.46 -24.29
CA VAL A 29 -3.09 10.25 -23.89
C VAL A 29 -2.68 11.73 -23.79
N PRO A 30 -3.45 12.68 -24.37
CA PRO A 30 -3.15 14.10 -24.26
C PRO A 30 -3.13 14.52 -22.78
N ALA A 31 -2.18 15.37 -22.41
CA ALA A 31 -2.10 15.86 -21.04
C ALA A 31 -3.39 16.65 -20.70
N PRO A 32 -3.91 16.51 -19.47
CA PRO A 32 -5.09 17.26 -19.05
C PRO A 32 -4.79 18.76 -19.17
N SER A 33 -5.67 19.46 -19.88
CA SER A 33 -5.61 20.90 -20.08
C SER A 33 -6.80 21.55 -19.37
N PRO A 34 -6.64 22.77 -18.81
CA PRO A 34 -7.73 23.46 -18.12
C PRO A 34 -8.93 23.80 -19.03
N SER A 35 -8.73 23.76 -20.35
CA SER A 35 -9.79 23.93 -21.36
C SER A 35 -10.61 22.66 -21.64
N SER A 36 -10.17 21.49 -21.18
CA SER A 36 -10.80 20.21 -21.46
C SER A 36 -12.03 19.90 -20.59
N GLY A 37 -12.35 20.78 -19.64
CA GLY A 37 -13.44 20.58 -18.67
C GLY A 37 -12.93 20.48 -17.23
N GLN A 38 -13.85 20.28 -16.30
CA GLN A 38 -13.53 20.17 -14.88
C GLN A 38 -13.18 18.72 -14.52
N ASP A 39 -12.00 18.52 -13.94
CA ASP A 39 -11.60 17.21 -13.41
C ASP A 39 -12.46 16.84 -12.19
N LEU A 40 -13.06 15.65 -12.24
CA LEU A 40 -13.91 15.13 -11.18
C LEU A 40 -13.30 13.90 -10.52
N TRP A 41 -13.40 13.83 -9.20
CA TRP A 41 -12.99 12.68 -8.41
C TRP A 41 -14.04 11.58 -8.48
N LYS A 42 -13.60 10.37 -8.84
CA LYS A 42 -14.43 9.17 -8.79
C LYS A 42 -14.71 8.80 -7.33
N GLN A 43 -15.98 8.62 -6.98
CA GLN A 43 -16.41 8.17 -5.66
C GLN A 43 -16.55 6.64 -5.61
N PRO A 44 -16.48 6.02 -4.42
CA PRO A 44 -16.70 4.58 -4.27
C PRO A 44 -18.05 4.10 -4.82
N SER A 45 -19.07 4.96 -4.81
CA SER A 45 -20.39 4.72 -5.40
C SER A 45 -20.39 4.65 -6.93
N GLY A 46 -19.29 4.99 -7.59
CA GLY A 46 -19.18 5.09 -9.05
C GLY A 46 -19.56 6.45 -9.63
N SER A 47 -20.06 7.38 -8.83
CA SER A 47 -20.34 8.76 -9.25
C SER A 47 -19.06 9.61 -9.29
N TYR A 48 -19.10 10.73 -10.02
CA TYR A 48 -18.01 11.69 -10.11
C TYR A 48 -18.40 13.00 -9.41
N THR A 49 -17.50 13.58 -8.64
CA THR A 49 -17.74 14.82 -7.89
C THR A 49 -16.49 15.69 -7.81
N ASN A 50 -16.67 16.99 -7.59
CA ASN A 50 -15.56 17.92 -7.39
C ASN A 50 -14.91 17.80 -5.99
N LYS A 51 -15.51 17.01 -5.08
CA LYS A 51 -14.99 16.81 -3.72
C LYS A 51 -14.02 15.63 -3.64
N PHE A 52 -12.80 15.93 -3.22
CA PHE A 52 -11.80 14.91 -2.89
C PHE A 52 -12.12 14.26 -1.54
N SER A 53 -11.97 12.93 -1.47
CA SER A 53 -12.07 12.17 -0.22
C SER A 53 -10.90 11.20 -0.14
N THR A 54 -9.95 11.47 0.76
CA THR A 54 -8.79 10.60 0.99
C THR A 54 -9.23 9.17 1.31
N SER A 55 -10.26 9.00 2.15
CA SER A 55 -10.79 7.68 2.51
C SER A 55 -11.38 6.95 1.30
N GLY A 56 -12.18 7.64 0.48
CA GLY A 56 -12.81 7.06 -0.71
C GLY A 56 -11.79 6.65 -1.76
N THR A 57 -10.86 7.55 -2.08
CA THR A 57 -9.76 7.28 -3.01
C THR A 57 -8.87 6.14 -2.51
N TRP A 58 -8.54 6.11 -1.21
CA TRP A 58 -7.76 5.02 -0.64
C TRP A 58 -8.47 3.67 -0.74
N ALA A 59 -9.78 3.64 -0.51
CA ALA A 59 -10.58 2.42 -0.66
C ALA A 59 -10.64 1.89 -2.10
N GLN A 60 -10.59 2.78 -3.10
CA GLN A 60 -10.60 2.41 -4.52
C GLN A 60 -9.23 1.91 -5.02
N ILE A 61 -8.14 2.49 -4.54
CA ILE A 61 -6.78 2.14 -5.00
C ILE A 61 -6.27 0.89 -4.28
N ARG A 62 -6.62 0.71 -3.00
CA ARG A 62 -6.13 -0.44 -2.23
C ARG A 62 -6.86 -1.72 -2.62
N THR A 63 -6.11 -2.79 -2.82
CA THR A 63 -6.67 -4.14 -2.76
C THR A 63 -6.92 -4.48 -1.28
N ILE A 64 -8.16 -4.78 -0.91
CA ILE A 64 -8.50 -5.17 0.46
C ILE A 64 -8.00 -6.60 0.69
N PRO A 65 -6.99 -6.83 1.55
CA PRO A 65 -6.57 -8.19 1.88
C PRO A 65 -7.65 -8.88 2.72
N PRO A 66 -7.75 -10.21 2.67
CA PRO A 66 -8.67 -10.96 3.52
C PRO A 66 -8.39 -10.68 5.00
N LYS A 67 -9.45 -10.67 5.81
CA LYS A 67 -9.31 -10.49 7.25
C LYS A 67 -8.62 -11.71 7.85
N VAL A 68 -7.41 -11.49 8.34
CA VAL A 68 -6.61 -12.52 8.98
C VAL A 68 -7.00 -12.70 10.45
N PRO A 69 -7.12 -13.94 10.97
CA PRO A 69 -7.54 -14.20 12.36
C PRO A 69 -6.66 -13.51 13.40
N TRP A 70 -5.34 -13.45 13.16
CA TRP A 70 -4.38 -12.83 14.07
C TRP A 70 -4.57 -11.32 14.24
N CYS A 71 -5.24 -10.64 13.30
CA CYS A 71 -5.44 -9.19 13.36
C CYS A 71 -6.20 -8.79 14.64
N LYS A 72 -7.20 -9.59 15.05
CA LYS A 72 -7.94 -9.32 16.29
C LYS A 72 -7.07 -9.52 17.54
N ILE A 73 -6.10 -10.42 17.50
CA ILE A 73 -5.25 -10.71 18.66
C ILE A 73 -4.18 -9.63 18.81
N VAL A 74 -3.58 -9.20 17.70
CA VAL A 74 -2.54 -8.17 17.69
C VAL A 74 -3.09 -6.80 18.10
N PHE A 75 -4.28 -6.43 17.62
CA PHE A 75 -4.80 -5.06 17.77
C PHE A 75 -5.88 -4.90 18.87
N ARG A 76 -6.18 -5.94 19.65
CA ARG A 76 -7.10 -5.85 20.79
C ARG A 76 -6.32 -5.36 22.02
N GLU A 77 -6.76 -4.24 22.61
CA GLU A 77 -6.11 -3.62 23.80
C GLU A 77 -4.63 -3.27 23.60
N SER A 78 -4.22 -3.12 22.33
CA SER A 78 -2.82 -3.17 21.98
C SER A 78 -2.11 -1.87 22.32
N VAL A 79 -1.13 -1.94 23.24
CA VAL A 79 -0.23 -0.81 23.49
C VAL A 79 0.66 -0.63 22.25
N PRO A 80 0.69 0.55 21.60
CA PRO A 80 1.47 0.80 20.38
C PRO A 80 2.93 0.35 20.46
N LYS A 81 3.53 0.43 21.66
CA LYS A 81 4.91 0.01 21.94
C LYS A 81 5.18 -1.48 21.69
N TYR A 82 4.22 -2.37 21.96
CA TYR A 82 4.42 -3.83 21.89
C TYR A 82 3.84 -4.46 20.61
N LEU A 83 2.99 -3.71 19.90
CA LEU A 83 2.34 -4.13 18.65
C LEU A 83 3.32 -4.66 17.61
N PHE A 84 4.46 -3.98 17.44
CA PHE A 84 5.45 -4.36 16.45
C PHE A 84 6.09 -5.72 16.75
N ILE A 85 6.46 -5.97 18.01
CA ILE A 85 7.05 -7.24 18.45
C ILE A 85 6.03 -8.37 18.30
N GLN A 86 4.79 -8.13 18.71
CA GLN A 86 3.72 -9.12 18.62
C GLN A 86 3.39 -9.46 17.16
N TRP A 87 3.33 -8.47 16.28
CA TRP A 87 3.16 -8.69 14.84
C TRP A 87 4.31 -9.51 14.23
N MET A 88 5.56 -9.23 14.60
CA MET A 88 6.71 -10.03 14.16
C MET A 88 6.65 -11.46 14.68
N ALA A 89 6.22 -11.67 15.92
CA ALA A 89 6.01 -13.00 16.52
C ALA A 89 4.98 -13.82 15.73
N PHE A 90 3.82 -13.23 15.41
CA PHE A 90 2.79 -13.88 14.59
C PHE A 90 3.23 -14.18 13.15
N LYS A 91 4.24 -13.46 12.65
CA LYS A 91 4.80 -13.69 11.33
C LYS A 91 5.97 -14.68 11.34
N ASP A 92 6.32 -15.23 12.50
CA ASP A 92 7.54 -16.03 12.71
C ASP A 92 8.81 -15.29 12.25
N ARG A 93 8.84 -13.97 12.42
CA ARG A 93 9.96 -13.10 12.02
C ARG A 93 10.63 -12.46 13.22
N LEU A 94 10.90 -13.25 14.27
CA LEU A 94 11.60 -12.78 15.45
C LEU A 94 13.10 -13.01 15.30
N PRO A 95 13.93 -11.96 15.12
CA PRO A 95 15.36 -12.14 14.89
C PRO A 95 16.06 -12.87 16.05
N THR A 96 15.57 -12.68 17.27
CA THR A 96 16.09 -13.37 18.46
C THR A 96 15.79 -14.86 18.41
N ARG A 97 14.59 -15.26 17.96
CA ARG A 97 14.24 -16.67 17.78
C ARG A 97 15.12 -17.30 16.72
N ASP A 98 15.25 -16.64 15.57
CA ASP A 98 16.06 -17.15 14.46
C ASP A 98 17.54 -17.31 14.85
N ARG A 99 18.07 -16.37 15.65
CA ARG A 99 19.43 -16.45 16.22
C ARG A 99 19.60 -17.55 17.26
N LEU A 100 18.61 -17.78 18.11
CA LEU A 100 18.67 -18.89 19.09
C LEU A 100 18.64 -20.25 18.38
N ILE A 101 17.82 -20.39 17.34
CA ILE A 101 17.79 -21.59 16.50
C ILE A 101 19.14 -21.81 15.82
N SER A 102 19.78 -20.75 15.27
CA SER A 102 21.08 -20.89 14.61
C SER A 102 22.22 -21.29 15.57
N TRP A 103 22.07 -21.04 16.87
CA TRP A 103 22.98 -21.49 17.92
C TRP A 103 22.68 -22.91 18.43
N GLY A 104 21.67 -23.59 17.88
CA GLY A 104 21.32 -24.97 18.23
C GLY A 104 20.26 -25.10 19.33
N PHE A 105 19.66 -23.98 19.78
CA PHE A 105 18.56 -24.01 20.74
C PHE A 105 17.22 -24.25 20.01
N ASN A 106 16.90 -25.53 19.78
CA ASN A 106 15.59 -25.95 19.28
C ASN A 106 14.58 -25.99 20.45
N PHE A 107 13.92 -24.86 20.71
CA PHE A 107 12.98 -24.71 21.83
C PHE A 107 11.63 -25.45 21.69
N LEU A 108 11.40 -26.27 20.66
CA LEU A 108 10.11 -26.95 20.43
C LEU A 108 10.27 -28.41 19.99
N ALA A 109 10.70 -29.24 20.93
CA ALA A 109 10.52 -30.70 20.88
C ALA A 109 9.81 -31.17 22.16
N GLU A 110 8.71 -30.51 22.53
CA GLU A 110 7.71 -30.92 23.53
C GLU A 110 6.71 -29.76 23.52
N ILE A 111 5.58 -29.85 22.82
CA ILE A 111 4.33 -30.33 23.38
C ILE A 111 3.51 -30.90 22.21
N SER A 112 3.23 -32.20 22.31
CA SER A 112 2.15 -32.90 21.61
C SER A 112 0.78 -32.49 22.17
#